data_AF-A0A7Y8HM22-F1
#
_entry.id   AF-A0A7Y8HM22-F1
#
_cell.length_a   1.000
_cell.length_b   1.000
_cell.length_c   1.000
_cell.angle_alpha   90.00
_cell.angle_beta   90.00
_cell.angle_gamma   90.00
#
_symmetry.space_group_name_H-M   'P 1'
#
loop_
_entity.id
_entity.type
_entity.pdbx_description
1 polymer ?
#
loop_
_entity_poly.entity_id
_entity_poly.type
_entity_poly.pdbx_seq_one_letter_code
_entity_poly.pdbx_strand_id
1 'polypeptide(L)'
;MNKRKCDHCHLEYDENILIKDESGGEKKYFCCKGCQGVYHILKDSHLDGFYEKLGSNSLEPPKVLDADLERFNLDGFRKKYIKQKDGLSEIYLIIEGIHCSACVWLNEKILHQ
;
A
#
# COMPACT_ATOMS: atom_id res chain seq x y z
N MET A 1 22.32 -14.30 -13.16
CA MET A 1 21.67 -12.95 -13.22
C MET A 1 21.72 -12.37 -11.82
N ASN A 2 22.03 -11.08 -11.67
CA ASN A 2 22.14 -10.47 -10.34
C ASN A 2 20.74 -10.24 -9.77
N LYS A 3 20.48 -10.78 -8.58
CA LYS A 3 19.19 -10.66 -7.88
C LYS A 3 19.31 -9.60 -6.79
N ARG A 4 18.24 -8.83 -6.58
CA ARG A 4 18.15 -7.83 -5.51
C ARG A 4 16.71 -7.73 -5.00
N LYS A 5 16.57 -7.42 -3.71
CA LYS A 5 15.28 -7.16 -3.07
C LYS A 5 14.78 -5.75 -3.38
N CYS A 6 13.46 -5.62 -3.54
CA CYS A 6 12.78 -4.32 -3.57
C CYS A 6 12.88 -3.64 -2.19
N ASP A 7 13.25 -2.36 -2.15
CA ASP A 7 13.36 -1.57 -0.91
C ASP A 7 12.01 -1.25 -0.23
N HIS A 8 10.88 -1.71 -0.79
CA HIS A 8 9.56 -1.58 -0.15
C HIS A 8 8.95 -2.93 0.26
N CYS A 9 8.77 -3.86 -0.68
CA CYS A 9 8.13 -5.15 -0.38
C CYS A 9 9.10 -6.25 0.06
N HIS A 10 10.42 -6.02 -0.04
CA HIS A 10 11.49 -6.99 0.26
C HIS A 10 11.46 -8.31 -0.54
N LEU A 11 10.61 -8.43 -1.56
CA LEU A 11 10.64 -9.54 -2.51
C LEU A 11 11.83 -9.41 -3.46
N GLU A 12 12.33 -10.54 -3.96
CA GLU A 12 13.51 -10.61 -4.81
C GLU A 12 13.17 -10.59 -6.31
N TYR A 13 13.93 -9.80 -7.07
CA TYR A 13 13.75 -9.61 -8.51
C TYR A 13 15.11 -9.61 -9.21
N ASP A 14 15.12 -9.78 -10.53
CA ASP A 14 16.31 -9.49 -11.32
C ASP A 14 16.62 -7.99 -11.28
N GLU A 15 17.87 -7.63 -11.03
CA GLU A 15 18.26 -6.22 -10.84
C GLU A 15 17.97 -5.37 -12.09
N ASN A 16 17.96 -5.96 -13.28
CA ASN A 16 17.68 -5.28 -14.54
C ASN A 16 16.22 -4.83 -14.69
N ILE A 17 15.28 -5.42 -13.95
CA ILE A 17 13.87 -5.01 -13.96
C ILE A 17 13.51 -4.04 -12.83
N LEU A 18 14.42 -3.83 -11.89
CA LEU A 18 14.20 -2.90 -10.78
C LEU A 18 14.34 -1.44 -11.26
N ILE A 19 13.40 -0.62 -10.84
CA ILE A 19 13.44 0.83 -11.00
C ILE A 19 14.49 1.36 -10.01
N LYS A 20 15.54 1.99 -10.54
CA LYS A 20 16.57 2.67 -9.75
C LYS A 20 16.10 4.07 -9.39
N ASP A 21 16.23 4.43 -8.13
CA ASP A 21 15.84 5.74 -7.59
C ASP A 21 17.00 6.34 -6.79
N GLU A 22 17.39 7.57 -7.13
CA GLU A 22 18.49 8.31 -6.48
C GLU A 22 17.99 9.63 -5.87
N SER A 23 16.67 9.88 -5.89
CA SER A 23 16.07 11.15 -5.42
C SER A 23 16.23 11.39 -3.91
N GLY A 24 16.44 10.34 -3.13
CA GLY A 24 16.49 10.37 -1.67
C GLY A 24 17.89 10.42 -1.05
N GLY A 25 18.93 10.72 -1.83
CA GLY A 25 20.34 10.75 -1.38
C GLY A 25 21.02 9.38 -1.32
N GLU A 26 20.26 8.31 -1.12
CA GLU A 26 20.71 6.92 -1.28
C GLU A 26 20.08 6.27 -2.51
N LYS A 27 20.83 5.39 -3.17
CA LYS A 27 20.32 4.60 -4.28
C LYS A 27 19.39 3.50 -3.79
N LYS A 28 18.11 3.58 -4.17
CA LYS A 28 17.06 2.60 -3.88
C LYS A 28 16.59 1.89 -5.17
N TYR A 29 15.95 0.74 -4.99
CA TYR A 29 15.54 -0.18 -6.04
C TYR A 29 14.11 -0.68 -5.77
N PHE A 30 13.22 -0.47 -6.72
CA PHE A 30 11.80 -0.82 -6.59
C PHE A 30 11.32 -1.72 -7.71
N CYS A 31 10.49 -2.72 -7.39
CA CYS A 31 9.94 -3.62 -8.41
C CYS A 31 8.85 -2.99 -9.28
N CYS A 32 8.22 -1.91 -8.82
CA CYS A 32 7.19 -1.19 -9.56
C CYS A 32 7.03 0.25 -9.06
N LYS A 33 6.29 1.07 -9.82
CA LYS A 33 5.98 2.45 -9.44
C LYS A 33 5.13 2.57 -8.17
N GLY A 34 4.31 1.56 -7.88
CA GLY A 34 3.56 1.49 -6.61
C GLY A 34 4.49 1.41 -5.41
N CYS A 35 5.46 0.48 -5.43
CA CYS A 35 6.46 0.34 -4.36
C CYS A 35 7.29 1.62 -4.18
N GLN A 36 7.72 2.25 -5.29
CA GLN A 36 8.43 3.53 -5.25
C GLN A 36 7.57 4.63 -4.60
N GLY A 37 6.31 4.76 -5.04
CA GLY A 37 5.39 5.77 -4.53
C GLY A 37 5.09 5.61 -3.03
N VAL A 38 4.79 4.39 -2.58
CA VAL A 38 4.52 4.13 -1.16
C VAL A 38 5.76 4.43 -0.31
N TYR A 39 6.95 4.05 -0.77
CA TYR A 39 8.20 4.37 -0.06
C TYR A 39 8.34 5.88 0.18
N HIS A 40 8.12 6.69 -0.86
CA HIS A 40 8.19 8.15 -0.74
C HIS A 40 7.09 8.72 0.14
N ILE A 41 5.85 8.25 0.01
CA ILE A 41 4.74 8.69 0.87
C ILE A 41 5.07 8.44 2.34
N LEU A 42 5.60 7.25 2.67
CA LEU A 42 5.99 6.92 4.03
C LEU A 42 7.12 7.84 4.53
N LYS A 43 8.14 8.08 3.69
CA LYS A 43 9.25 8.95 4.02
C LYS A 43 8.80 10.40 4.25
N ASP A 44 8.04 10.96 3.31
CA ASP A 44 7.54 12.35 3.36
C ASP A 44 6.58 12.56 4.54
N SER A 45 5.86 11.50 4.95
CA SER A 45 4.98 11.51 6.11
C SER A 45 5.70 11.24 7.44
N HIS A 46 7.04 11.09 7.45
CA HIS A 46 7.82 10.72 8.64
C HIS A 46 7.38 9.38 9.26
N LEU A 47 6.98 8.44 8.41
CA LEU A 47 6.52 7.09 8.75
C LEU A 47 7.51 6.01 8.27
N ASP A 48 8.75 6.39 7.96
CA ASP A 48 9.82 5.50 7.51
C ASP A 48 10.23 4.45 8.57
N GLY A 49 9.92 4.68 9.85
CA GLY A 49 9.97 3.65 10.91
C GLY A 49 9.11 2.42 10.63
N PHE A 50 8.23 2.46 9.62
CA PHE A 50 7.60 1.28 9.04
C PHE A 50 8.61 0.19 8.67
N TYR A 51 9.73 0.54 8.05
CA TYR A 51 10.72 -0.43 7.57
C TYR A 51 11.47 -1.13 8.71
N GLU A 52 11.69 -0.44 9.82
CA GLU A 52 12.23 -1.05 11.05
C GLU A 52 11.25 -2.08 11.63
N LYS A 53 9.95 -1.75 11.65
CA LYS A 53 8.89 -2.64 12.14
C LYS A 53 8.63 -3.81 11.21
N LEU A 54 8.76 -3.61 9.91
CA LEU A 54 8.68 -4.66 8.90
C LEU A 54 9.84 -5.67 9.09
N GLY A 55 11.04 -5.17 9.41
CA GLY A 55 12.21 -5.99 9.68
C GLY A 55 12.60 -6.85 8.49
N SER A 56 12.85 -8.15 8.73
CA SER A 56 13.19 -9.11 7.68
C SER A 56 11.97 -9.67 6.92
N ASN A 57 10.75 -9.25 7.27
CA ASN A 57 9.55 -9.74 6.60
C ASN A 57 9.43 -9.14 5.19
N SER A 58 8.75 -9.86 4.30
CA SER A 58 8.34 -9.37 2.99
C SER A 58 6.85 -9.08 2.96
N LEU A 59 6.46 -8.10 2.14
CA LEU A 59 5.05 -7.87 1.82
C LEU A 59 4.61 -8.82 0.72
N GLU A 60 3.43 -9.40 0.87
CA GLU A 60 2.81 -10.16 -0.21
C GLU A 60 2.43 -9.21 -1.35
N PRO A 61 2.61 -9.64 -2.62
CA PRO A 61 2.11 -8.88 -3.74
C PRO A 61 0.57 -8.78 -3.65
N PRO A 62 -0.02 -7.66 -4.07
CA PRO A 62 -1.47 -7.54 -4.12
C PRO A 62 -2.04 -8.66 -4.99
N LYS A 63 -3.05 -9.35 -4.48
CA LYS A 63 -3.77 -10.36 -5.26
C LYS A 63 -4.43 -9.66 -6.43
N VAL A 64 -4.20 -10.19 -7.64
CA VAL A 64 -4.97 -9.76 -8.81
C VAL A 64 -6.39 -10.29 -8.59
N LEU A 65 -7.28 -9.40 -8.18
CA LEU A 65 -8.70 -9.69 -8.11
C LEU A 65 -9.29 -9.33 -9.47
N ASP A 66 -9.79 -10.33 -10.19
CA ASP A 66 -10.64 -10.11 -11.35
C ASP A 66 -12.03 -9.69 -10.84
N ALA A 67 -12.10 -8.49 -10.29
CA ALA A 67 -13.28 -7.95 -9.65
C ALA A 67 -14.00 -7.02 -10.64
N ASP A 68 -15.27 -7.33 -10.91
CA ASP A 68 -16.17 -6.40 -11.59
C ASP A 68 -16.38 -5.17 -10.69
N LEU A 69 -15.61 -4.10 -10.95
CA LEU A 69 -15.69 -2.86 -10.20
C LEU A 69 -16.98 -2.08 -10.51
N GLU A 70 -17.63 -2.33 -11.65
CA GLU A 70 -18.85 -1.63 -12.05
C GLU A 70 -20.03 -1.93 -11.12
N ARG A 71 -20.00 -3.07 -10.42
CA ARG A 71 -21.00 -3.40 -9.39
C ARG A 71 -21.10 -2.35 -8.28
N PHE A 72 -20.01 -1.62 -7.99
CA PHE A 72 -19.99 -0.56 -6.97
C PHE A 72 -20.67 0.74 -7.44
N ASN A 73 -20.84 0.91 -8.76
CA ASN A 73 -21.51 2.06 -9.38
C ASN A 73 -23.03 1.90 -9.44
N LEU A 74 -23.54 0.68 -9.23
CA LEU A 74 -24.98 0.39 -9.29
C LEU A 74 -25.76 1.15 -8.21
N ASP A 75 -26.92 1.69 -8.58
CA ASP A 75 -27.82 2.37 -7.62
C ASP A 75 -28.25 1.46 -6.46
N GLY A 76 -28.39 0.16 -6.72
CA GLY A 76 -28.69 -0.83 -5.70
C GLY A 76 -27.59 -0.94 -4.64
N PHE A 77 -26.31 -0.82 -5.05
CA PHE A 77 -25.18 -0.80 -4.11
C PHE A 77 -25.25 0.46 -3.24
N ARG A 78 -25.40 1.64 -3.88
CA ARG A 78 -25.50 2.93 -3.19
C ARG A 78 -26.62 2.92 -2.15
N LYS A 79 -27.83 2.50 -2.53
CA LYS A 79 -28.99 2.43 -1.62
C LYS A 79 -28.78 1.47 -0.44
N LYS A 80 -28.01 0.41 -0.62
CA LYS A 80 -27.81 -0.62 0.40
C LYS A 80 -26.68 -0.30 1.37
N TYR A 81 -25.59 0.32 0.91
CA TYR A 81 -24.35 0.45 1.69
C TYR A 81 -23.94 1.90 1.99
N ILE A 82 -24.50 2.89 1.31
CA ILE A 82 -24.20 4.31 1.55
C ILE A 82 -25.34 4.95 2.32
N LYS A 83 -25.03 5.59 3.44
CA LYS A 83 -25.95 6.41 4.23
C LYS A 83 -25.73 7.88 3.92
N GLN A 84 -26.80 8.68 3.91
CA GLN A 84 -26.70 10.13 3.82
C GLN A 84 -26.91 10.73 5.21
N LYS A 85 -26.00 11.59 5.66
CA LYS A 85 -26.05 12.25 6.95
C LYS A 85 -25.49 13.66 6.83
N ASP A 86 -26.28 14.67 7.19
CA ASP A 86 -25.87 16.09 7.20
C ASP A 86 -25.27 16.59 5.87
N GLY A 87 -25.81 16.10 4.74
CA GLY A 87 -25.31 16.43 3.39
C GLY A 87 -24.06 15.67 2.95
N LEU A 88 -23.57 14.73 3.78
CA LEU A 88 -22.43 13.87 3.49
C LEU A 88 -22.87 12.42 3.24
N SER A 89 -22.08 11.71 2.45
CA SER A 89 -22.22 10.26 2.23
C SER A 89 -21.28 9.50 3.16
N GLU A 90 -21.81 8.53 3.91
CA GLU A 90 -21.10 7.67 4.85
C GLU A 90 -21.17 6.21 4.37
N ILE A 91 -20.04 5.49 4.47
CA ILE A 91 -19.93 4.05 4.19
C ILE A 91 -18.99 3.42 5.22
N TYR A 92 -19.29 2.18 5.60
CA TYR A 92 -18.38 1.37 6.43
C TYR A 92 -17.63 0.39 5.52
N LEU A 93 -16.30 0.44 5.59
CA LEU A 93 -15.42 -0.48 4.87
C LEU A 93 -14.72 -1.39 5.88
N ILE A 94 -14.65 -2.68 5.57
CA ILE A 94 -13.84 -3.64 6.31
C ILE A 94 -12.58 -3.88 5.49
N ILE A 95 -11.42 -3.64 6.11
CA ILE A 95 -10.13 -3.94 5.51
C ILE A 95 -9.72 -5.32 6.01
N GLU A 96 -9.56 -6.26 5.07
CA GLU A 96 -9.10 -7.62 5.35
C GLU A 96 -7.64 -7.80 4.91
N GLY A 97 -7.01 -8.90 5.33
CA GLY A 97 -5.66 -9.26 4.90
C GLY A 97 -4.54 -8.50 5.62
N ILE A 98 -4.83 -7.83 6.73
CA ILE A 98 -3.80 -7.24 7.61
C ILE A 98 -3.11 -8.37 8.37
N HIS A 99 -1.89 -8.71 7.97
CA HIS A 99 -1.11 -9.84 8.48
C HIS A 99 0.20 -9.42 9.15
N CYS A 100 0.55 -8.13 9.12
CA CYS A 100 1.75 -7.58 9.73
C CYS A 100 1.38 -6.50 10.76
N SER A 101 2.00 -6.54 11.94
CA SER A 101 1.83 -5.51 12.98
C SER A 101 2.26 -4.11 12.51
N ALA A 102 3.21 -4.02 11.57
CA ALA A 102 3.58 -2.76 10.93
C ALA A 102 2.41 -2.13 10.15
N CYS A 103 1.56 -2.94 9.51
CA CYS A 103 0.38 -2.47 8.78
C CYS A 103 -0.71 -1.95 9.72
N VAL A 104 -0.89 -2.57 10.89
CA VAL A 104 -1.84 -2.07 11.92
C VAL A 104 -1.39 -0.70 12.40
N TRP A 105 -0.12 -0.58 12.81
CA TRP A 105 0.46 0.69 13.27
C TRP A 105 0.36 1.79 12.21
N LEU A 106 0.58 1.46 10.93
CA LEU A 106 0.48 2.42 9.84
C LEU A 106 -0.96 2.93 9.65
N ASN A 107 -1.95 2.03 9.68
CA ASN A 107 -3.37 2.42 9.56
C ASN A 107 -3.80 3.34 10.70
N GLU A 108 -3.39 3.05 11.93
CA GLU A 108 -3.65 3.93 13.08
C GLU A 108 -3.05 5.33 12.85
N LYS A 109 -1.82 5.43 12.35
CA LYS A 109 -1.17 6.72 12.13
C LYS A 109 -1.79 7.54 11.00
N ILE A 110 -2.22 6.90 9.91
CA ILE A 110 -2.79 7.60 8.75
C ILE A 110 -4.24 8.01 9.00
N LEU A 111 -5.05 7.17 9.65
CA LEU A 111 -6.48 7.43 9.85
C LEU A 111 -6.79 8.38 11.02
N HIS A 112 -5.81 8.68 11.87
CA HIS A 112 -5.95 9.62 13.00
C HIS A 112 -5.52 11.07 12.68
N GLN A 113 -5.33 11.41 11.40
CA GLN A 113 -5.17 12.80 10.96
C GLN A 113 -6.53 13.49 10.79
#